data_AF-A0A5B0QYJ7-F1
#
_entry.id   AF-A0A5B0QYJ7-F1
#
_cell.length_a   1.000
_cell.length_b   1.000
_cell.length_c   1.000
_cell.angle_alpha   90.00
_cell.angle_beta   90.00
_cell.angle_gamma   90.00
#
_symmetry.space_group_name_H-M   'P 1'
#
loop_
_entity.id
_entity.type
_entity.pdbx_description
1 polymer ?
#
loop_
_entity_poly.entity_id
_entity_poly.type
_entity_poly.pdbx_seq_one_letter_code
_entity_poly.pdbx_strand_id
1 'polypeptide(L)'
;MSRIFSEADPLLRSGADEAVGIKSTPEEEHAYSRRMMGCPCPAIAAMINHSYLNPRDDEDPLPFFQLVKALQHDASITRYNASEGDYLDHQCELVDEFIDGIHYPAGLDEAKKMITLEICKEERIGEAALALQAFADKSSPLYTREICARADWLRIWYKEERFPLELGWENRRDGYKIR
;
A
#
# COMPACT_ATOMS: atom_id res chain seq x y z
N MET A 1 -13.84 -72.54 -22.15
CA MET A 1 -13.85 -72.30 -20.69
C MET A 1 -13.14 -70.98 -20.44
N SER A 2 -13.82 -69.88 -20.73
CA SER A 2 -14.50 -68.99 -19.77
C SER A 2 -13.53 -68.30 -18.81
N ARG A 3 -13.20 -67.05 -19.11
CA ARG A 3 -13.21 -65.92 -18.16
C ARG A 3 -13.31 -64.62 -18.97
N ILE A 4 -14.48 -64.02 -18.85
CA ILE A 4 -14.85 -62.70 -19.32
C ILE A 4 -13.97 -61.69 -18.55
N PHE A 5 -13.12 -60.96 -19.24
CA PHE A 5 -12.56 -59.71 -18.74
C PHE A 5 -13.21 -58.59 -19.55
N SER A 6 -14.32 -58.06 -19.02
CA SER A 6 -14.84 -56.76 -19.43
C SER A 6 -13.91 -55.72 -18.82
N GLU A 7 -13.25 -54.94 -19.65
CA GLU A 7 -12.51 -53.75 -19.24
C GLU A 7 -13.48 -52.82 -18.49
N ALA A 8 -13.18 -52.57 -17.22
CA ALA A 8 -13.81 -51.51 -16.45
C ALA A 8 -13.10 -50.20 -16.81
N ASP A 9 -13.88 -49.25 -17.33
CA ASP A 9 -13.49 -47.87 -17.63
C ASP A 9 -12.86 -47.19 -16.39
N PRO A 10 -11.64 -46.63 -16.45
CA PRO A 10 -10.98 -45.99 -15.31
C PRO A 10 -11.63 -44.67 -14.84
N LEU A 11 -12.75 -44.23 -15.43
CA LEU A 11 -13.30 -42.89 -15.22
C LEU A 11 -14.53 -42.81 -14.30
N LEU A 12 -14.72 -43.73 -13.36
CA LEU A 12 -15.78 -43.61 -12.34
C LEU A 12 -15.28 -43.69 -10.89
N ARG A 13 -15.08 -42.49 -10.32
CA ARG A 13 -15.28 -42.07 -8.92
C ARG A 13 -14.79 -43.03 -7.81
N SER A 14 -13.65 -42.68 -7.21
CA SER A 14 -13.52 -42.75 -5.75
C SER A 14 -13.58 -41.33 -5.19
N GLY A 15 -14.71 -41.00 -4.56
CA GLY A 15 -14.79 -39.83 -3.69
C GLY A 15 -13.99 -40.08 -2.42
N ALA A 16 -13.09 -39.17 -2.11
CA ALA A 16 -12.53 -38.97 -0.79
C ALA A 16 -12.17 -37.49 -0.68
N ASP A 17 -12.99 -36.74 0.07
CA ASP A 17 -12.74 -35.42 0.67
C ASP A 17 -11.61 -34.58 0.08
N GLU A 18 -11.87 -33.92 -1.05
CA GLU A 18 -11.32 -32.57 -1.19
C GLU A 18 -12.24 -31.68 -0.35
N ALA A 19 -11.78 -31.37 0.87
CA ALA A 19 -12.25 -30.17 1.55
C ALA A 19 -12.22 -29.05 0.50
N VAL A 20 -13.40 -28.56 0.13
CA VAL A 20 -13.55 -27.36 -0.67
C VAL A 20 -12.95 -26.25 0.18
N GLY A 21 -11.63 -26.10 0.08
CA GLY A 21 -10.91 -24.97 0.64
C GLY A 21 -11.59 -23.77 0.02
N ILE A 22 -12.34 -23.04 0.84
CA ILE A 22 -12.89 -21.75 0.48
C ILE A 22 -11.66 -20.97 0.02
N LYS A 23 -11.49 -20.83 -1.30
CA LYS A 23 -10.46 -19.96 -1.84
C LYS A 23 -10.85 -18.59 -1.33
N SER A 24 -10.01 -18.03 -0.48
CA SER A 24 -10.18 -16.68 0.06
C SER A 24 -10.48 -15.75 -1.11
N THR A 25 -11.41 -14.82 -0.92
CA THR A 25 -11.55 -13.77 -1.95
C THR A 25 -10.23 -13.01 -2.05
N PRO A 26 -9.91 -12.37 -3.20
CA PRO A 26 -8.72 -11.52 -3.31
C PRO A 26 -8.63 -10.48 -2.17
N GLU A 27 -9.79 -10.00 -1.70
CA GLU A 27 -9.89 -9.08 -0.56
C GLU A 27 -9.52 -9.75 0.78
N GLU A 28 -9.82 -11.03 0.97
CA GLU A 28 -9.42 -11.82 2.15
C GLU A 28 -7.94 -12.20 2.10
N GLU A 29 -7.39 -12.45 0.90
CA GLU A 29 -5.97 -12.78 0.69
C GLU A 29 -5.05 -11.59 1.00
N HIS A 30 -5.53 -10.36 0.72
CA HIS A 30 -4.80 -9.12 0.96
C HIS A 30 -5.39 -8.26 2.10
N ALA A 31 -6.05 -8.93 3.05
CA ALA A 31 -6.58 -8.27 4.23
C ALA A 31 -5.46 -7.56 5.00
N TYR A 32 -5.75 -6.34 5.48
CA TYR A 32 -4.80 -5.56 6.26
C TYR A 32 -4.48 -6.26 7.58
N SER A 33 -3.19 -6.50 7.82
CA SER A 33 -2.64 -6.98 9.08
C SER A 33 -1.32 -6.27 9.33
N ARG A 34 -1.29 -5.40 10.35
CA ARG A 34 -0.10 -4.58 10.64
C ARG A 34 1.07 -5.46 11.06
N ARG A 35 2.17 -5.41 10.31
CA ARG A 35 3.43 -6.11 10.62
C ARG A 35 4.49 -5.08 11.05
N MET A 36 5.11 -5.30 12.21
CA MET A 36 6.18 -4.41 12.73
C MET A 36 7.54 -4.80 12.14
N MET A 37 7.77 -4.52 10.87
CA MET A 37 9.06 -4.82 10.21
C MET A 37 9.97 -3.59 10.04
N GLY A 38 9.50 -2.37 10.36
CA GLY A 38 10.25 -1.13 10.21
C GLY A 38 10.65 -0.86 8.77
N CYS A 39 9.87 -0.04 8.04
CA CYS A 39 10.12 0.24 6.64
C CYS A 39 10.02 1.75 6.38
N PRO A 40 11.00 2.37 5.72
CA PRO A 40 11.01 3.82 5.49
C PRO A 40 10.13 4.26 4.33
N CYS A 41 9.68 3.31 3.50
CA CYS A 41 8.80 3.57 2.38
C CYS A 41 7.36 3.16 2.73
N PRO A 42 6.41 4.10 2.82
CA PRO A 42 5.02 3.78 3.17
C PRO A 42 4.32 2.92 2.10
N ALA A 43 4.77 2.97 0.84
CA ALA A 43 4.24 2.09 -0.21
C ALA A 43 4.59 0.62 0.08
N ILE A 44 5.87 0.37 0.38
CA ILE A 44 6.37 -0.96 0.68
C ILE A 44 5.77 -1.48 1.99
N ALA A 45 5.69 -0.63 3.02
CA ALA A 45 5.04 -0.97 4.28
C ALA A 45 3.57 -1.38 4.08
N ALA A 46 2.81 -0.61 3.28
CA ALA A 46 1.44 -0.95 2.95
C ALA A 46 1.33 -2.29 2.19
N MET A 47 2.24 -2.54 1.24
CA MET A 47 2.27 -3.82 0.53
C MET A 47 2.56 -4.99 1.47
N ILE A 48 3.42 -4.84 2.49
CA ILE A 48 3.69 -5.86 3.50
C ILE A 48 2.46 -6.06 4.41
N ASN A 49 1.86 -4.98 4.89
CA ASN A 49 0.69 -5.02 5.77
C ASN A 49 -0.52 -5.66 5.09
N HIS A 50 -0.64 -5.51 3.77
CA HIS A 50 -1.66 -6.18 2.96
C HIS A 50 -1.18 -7.52 2.36
N SER A 51 -0.04 -8.05 2.80
CA SER A 51 0.52 -9.33 2.33
C SER A 51 0.78 -9.42 0.81
N TYR A 52 0.80 -8.29 0.10
CA TYR A 52 1.27 -8.21 -1.30
C TYR A 52 2.77 -8.50 -1.41
N LEU A 53 3.52 -8.17 -0.35
CA LEU A 53 4.92 -8.58 -0.18
C LEU A 53 5.04 -9.39 1.10
N ASN A 54 5.72 -10.52 1.03
CA ASN A 54 6.06 -11.34 2.18
C ASN A 54 7.58 -11.55 2.20
N PRO A 55 8.34 -10.54 2.66
CA PRO A 55 9.80 -10.64 2.71
C PRO A 55 10.22 -11.83 3.58
N ARG A 56 11.21 -12.58 3.12
CA ARG A 56 11.77 -13.74 3.83
C ARG A 56 13.26 -13.51 3.93
N ASP A 57 13.67 -12.81 4.98
CA ASP A 57 15.06 -12.38 5.18
C ASP A 57 16.08 -13.53 5.13
N ASP A 58 15.66 -14.76 5.40
CA ASP A 58 16.45 -15.98 5.36
C ASP A 58 16.56 -16.63 3.96
N GLU A 59 15.61 -16.35 3.06
CA GLU A 59 15.57 -16.89 1.69
C GLU A 59 15.95 -15.85 0.62
N ASP A 60 15.92 -14.56 0.95
CA ASP A 60 16.15 -13.46 0.01
C ASP A 60 17.66 -13.25 -0.28
N PRO A 61 18.09 -13.12 -1.56
CA PRO A 61 19.50 -12.89 -1.92
C PRO A 61 20.12 -11.63 -1.31
N LEU A 62 19.28 -10.62 -1.03
CA LEU A 62 19.60 -9.46 -0.24
C LEU A 62 18.55 -9.38 0.86
N PRO A 63 18.92 -9.43 2.15
CA PRO A 63 17.95 -9.33 3.24
C PRO A 63 17.14 -8.04 3.06
N PHE A 64 15.82 -8.14 3.19
CA PHE A 64 14.92 -7.05 2.88
C PHE A 64 15.21 -5.81 3.72
N PHE A 65 15.62 -6.02 4.96
CA PHE A 65 16.07 -4.97 5.86
C PHE A 65 17.28 -4.17 5.33
N GLN A 66 18.20 -4.81 4.59
CA GLN A 66 19.34 -4.10 3.98
C GLN A 66 18.90 -3.23 2.80
N LEU A 67 17.95 -3.73 1.98
CA LEU A 67 17.34 -2.92 0.92
C LEU A 67 16.63 -1.70 1.50
N VAL A 68 15.83 -1.91 2.56
CA VAL A 68 15.14 -0.87 3.31
C VAL A 68 16.13 0.20 3.79
N LYS A 69 17.25 -0.19 4.42
CA LYS A 69 18.27 0.77 4.87
C LYS A 69 18.92 1.54 3.73
N ALA A 70 19.11 0.93 2.56
CA ALA A 70 19.70 1.59 1.41
C ALA A 70 18.77 2.64 0.76
N LEU A 71 17.45 2.51 0.97
CA LEU A 71 16.44 3.45 0.47
C LEU A 71 16.18 4.62 1.43
N GLN A 72 16.60 4.51 2.69
CA GLN A 72 16.46 5.59 3.68
C GLN A 72 17.23 6.84 3.23
N HIS A 73 16.61 8.01 3.42
CA HIS A 73 17.28 9.30 3.32
C HIS A 73 16.75 10.26 4.40
N ASP A 74 17.46 11.36 4.62
CA ASP A 74 16.98 12.44 5.49
C ASP A 74 15.90 13.27 4.78
N ALA A 75 15.20 14.11 5.52
CA ALA A 75 14.06 14.92 5.09
C ALA A 75 12.84 14.11 4.62
N SER A 76 12.63 12.91 5.19
CA SER A 76 11.40 12.17 4.94
C SER A 76 10.18 12.90 5.48
N ILE A 77 9.03 12.72 4.82
CA ILE A 77 7.74 13.30 5.24
C ILE A 77 7.28 12.73 6.58
N THR A 78 7.69 11.51 6.90
CA THR A 78 7.04 10.66 7.89
C THR A 78 7.99 9.97 8.86
N ARG A 79 9.31 10.20 8.73
CA ARG A 79 10.34 9.61 9.58
C ARG A 79 11.35 10.69 9.96
N TYR A 80 11.96 10.56 11.13
CA TYR A 80 13.03 11.47 11.53
C TYR A 80 14.28 11.25 10.68
N ASN A 81 15.13 12.27 10.62
CA ASN A 81 16.48 12.11 10.09
C ASN A 81 17.24 11.08 10.93
N ALA A 82 18.23 10.42 10.33
CA ALA A 82 19.01 9.38 11.01
C ALA A 82 19.70 9.89 12.30
N SER A 83 19.99 11.20 12.36
CA SER A 83 20.60 11.85 13.52
C SER A 83 19.61 12.35 14.58
N GLU A 84 18.31 12.34 14.30
CA GLU A 84 17.29 13.02 15.11
C GLU A 84 16.42 12.07 15.93
N GLY A 85 16.35 10.79 15.54
CA GLY A 85 15.53 9.82 16.26
C GLY A 85 15.35 8.52 15.49
N ASP A 86 14.17 7.92 15.65
CA ASP A 86 13.78 6.74 14.90
C ASP A 86 13.49 7.10 13.44
N TYR A 87 14.40 6.69 12.55
CA TYR A 87 14.32 6.94 11.13
C TYR A 87 13.68 5.78 10.35
N LEU A 88 13.35 4.65 11.00
CA LEU A 88 12.79 3.48 10.34
C LEU A 88 11.28 3.39 10.53
N ASP A 89 10.80 3.71 11.74
CA ASP A 89 9.38 3.67 12.05
C ASP A 89 8.70 5.01 11.70
N HIS A 90 7.49 4.93 11.14
CA HIS A 90 6.69 6.11 10.82
C HIS A 90 6.32 6.89 12.09
N GLN A 91 6.37 8.22 12.01
CA GLN A 91 6.07 9.15 13.09
C GLN A 91 4.80 9.92 12.74
N CYS A 92 3.73 9.65 13.48
CA CYS A 92 2.43 10.25 13.21
C CYS A 92 2.43 11.78 13.33
N GLU A 93 3.25 12.35 14.22
CA GLU A 93 3.30 13.80 14.43
C GLU A 93 3.88 14.53 13.20
N LEU A 94 4.84 13.91 12.50
CA LEU A 94 5.42 14.48 11.27
C LEU A 94 4.39 14.52 10.13
N VAL A 95 3.50 13.53 10.08
CA VAL A 95 2.38 13.53 9.12
C VAL A 95 1.41 14.66 9.43
N ASP A 96 1.09 14.87 10.72
CA ASP A 96 0.23 15.98 11.14
C ASP A 96 0.88 17.32 10.83
N GLU A 97 2.17 17.51 11.13
CA GLU A 97 2.90 18.72 10.75
C GLU A 97 2.86 18.98 9.23
N PHE A 98 3.06 17.92 8.43
CA PHE A 98 3.03 18.03 6.98
C PHE A 98 1.64 18.39 6.44
N ILE A 99 0.59 17.70 6.88
CA ILE A 99 -0.76 17.88 6.32
C ILE A 99 -1.46 19.11 6.95
N ASP A 100 -1.35 19.30 8.26
CA ASP A 100 -1.98 20.42 8.98
C ASP A 100 -1.20 21.73 8.82
N GLY A 101 0.06 21.66 8.40
CA GLY A 101 0.82 22.82 7.93
C GLY A 101 0.29 23.42 6.62
N ILE A 102 -0.61 22.74 5.92
CA ILE A 102 -1.23 23.22 4.67
C ILE A 102 -2.44 24.09 5.00
N HIS A 103 -2.41 25.34 4.55
CA HIS A 103 -3.52 26.26 4.73
C HIS A 103 -4.61 26.03 3.68
N TYR A 104 -5.73 25.46 4.11
CA TYR A 104 -6.95 25.34 3.31
C TYR A 104 -7.94 26.49 3.60
N PRO A 105 -8.78 26.87 2.61
CA PRO A 105 -9.91 27.77 2.85
C PRO A 105 -10.82 27.28 3.99
N ALA A 106 -11.28 28.22 4.82
CA ALA A 106 -12.17 27.90 5.93
C ALA A 106 -13.49 27.29 5.45
N GLY A 107 -13.98 26.25 6.14
CA GLY A 107 -15.24 25.57 5.79
C GLY A 107 -15.14 24.65 4.57
N LEU A 108 -13.94 24.42 4.03
CA LEU A 108 -13.74 23.43 2.98
C LEU A 108 -13.93 22.02 3.54
N ASP A 109 -14.79 21.26 2.88
CA ASP A 109 -15.03 19.85 3.18
C ASP A 109 -13.75 19.02 3.04
N GLU A 110 -13.56 18.01 3.89
CA GLU A 110 -12.31 17.25 3.98
C GLU A 110 -11.98 16.56 2.66
N ALA A 111 -13.00 15.99 1.99
CA ALA A 111 -12.86 15.33 0.69
C ALA A 111 -12.47 16.30 -0.45
N LYS A 112 -12.50 17.62 -0.21
CA LYS A 112 -12.10 18.65 -1.16
C LYS A 112 -10.73 19.26 -0.86
N LYS A 113 -10.10 18.88 0.25
CA LYS A 113 -8.75 19.32 0.60
C LYS A 113 -7.75 18.56 -0.27
N MET A 114 -7.17 19.25 -1.23
CA MET A 114 -6.25 18.67 -2.20
C MET A 114 -4.81 19.12 -1.91
N ILE A 115 -3.89 18.16 -1.90
CA ILE A 115 -2.45 18.39 -1.84
C ILE A 115 -1.92 18.35 -3.27
N THR A 116 -1.07 19.30 -3.62
CA THR A 116 -0.42 19.42 -4.93
C THR A 116 1.09 19.56 -4.75
N LEU A 117 1.85 19.41 -5.82
CA LEU A 117 3.30 19.58 -5.77
C LEU A 117 3.72 21.00 -5.37
N GLU A 118 2.96 22.02 -5.77
CA GLU A 118 3.22 23.42 -5.42
C GLU A 118 3.16 23.66 -3.90
N ILE A 119 2.32 22.90 -3.21
CA ILE A 119 2.15 22.99 -1.75
C ILE A 119 3.31 22.29 -1.01
N CYS A 120 4.00 21.36 -1.66
CA CYS A 120 5.08 20.60 -1.05
C CYS A 120 6.39 21.41 -1.01
N LYS A 121 7.06 21.44 0.15
CA LYS A 121 8.36 22.09 0.33
C LYS A 121 9.44 21.40 -0.52
N GLU A 122 10.39 22.19 -1.07
CA GLU A 122 11.47 21.71 -1.96
C GLU A 122 12.20 20.46 -1.45
N GLU A 123 12.50 20.42 -0.15
CA GLU A 123 13.23 19.32 0.50
C GLU A 123 12.47 17.99 0.51
N ARG A 124 11.13 18.02 0.36
CA ARG A 124 10.26 16.83 0.43
C ARG A 124 9.56 16.53 -0.91
N ILE A 125 9.92 17.24 -1.98
CA ILE A 125 9.28 17.11 -3.31
C ILE A 125 9.36 15.67 -3.83
N GLY A 126 10.48 14.96 -3.61
CA GLY A 126 10.66 13.60 -4.12
C GLY A 126 9.60 12.61 -3.61
N GLU A 127 9.49 12.49 -2.28
CA GLU A 127 8.50 11.61 -1.65
C GLU A 127 7.06 12.06 -1.96
N ALA A 128 6.81 13.38 -1.92
CA ALA A 128 5.48 13.92 -2.21
C ALA A 128 5.07 13.69 -3.67
N ALA A 129 5.98 13.82 -4.63
CA ALA A 129 5.70 13.55 -6.05
C ALA A 129 5.25 12.11 -6.28
N LEU A 130 5.93 11.15 -5.65
CA LEU A 130 5.57 9.74 -5.74
C LEU A 130 4.22 9.46 -5.09
N ALA A 131 3.96 10.06 -3.93
CA ALA A 131 2.67 9.96 -3.22
C ALA A 131 1.52 10.51 -4.07
N LEU A 132 1.66 11.72 -4.60
CA LEU A 132 0.68 12.37 -5.47
C LEU A 132 0.43 11.56 -6.75
N GLN A 133 1.47 10.92 -7.30
CA GLN A 133 1.32 10.06 -8.46
C GLN A 133 0.55 8.77 -8.16
N ALA A 134 0.73 8.20 -6.97
CA ALA A 134 0.04 6.98 -6.52
C ALA A 134 -1.42 7.25 -6.11
N PHE A 135 -1.67 8.39 -5.48
CA PHE A 135 -2.98 8.78 -4.94
C PHE A 135 -3.68 9.85 -5.77
N ALA A 136 -3.28 10.01 -7.02
CA ALA A 136 -3.83 10.99 -7.95
C ALA A 136 -5.36 10.88 -8.05
N ASP A 137 -6.07 11.91 -7.58
CA ASP A 137 -7.52 11.98 -7.70
C ASP A 137 -7.93 12.64 -9.02
N LYS A 138 -8.12 11.80 -10.04
CA LYS A 138 -8.54 12.24 -11.37
C LYS A 138 -9.97 12.80 -11.42
N SER A 139 -10.76 12.63 -10.37
CA SER A 139 -12.11 13.19 -10.28
C SER A 139 -12.10 14.67 -9.88
N SER A 140 -11.01 15.13 -9.26
CA SER A 140 -10.84 16.53 -8.88
C SER A 140 -10.74 17.43 -10.11
N PRO A 141 -11.45 18.57 -10.14
CA PRO A 141 -11.28 19.58 -11.19
C PRO A 141 -9.84 20.10 -11.31
N LEU A 142 -9.08 20.09 -10.20
CA LEU A 142 -7.67 20.53 -10.17
C LEU A 142 -6.75 19.59 -10.98
N TYR A 143 -7.13 18.32 -11.15
CA TYR A 143 -6.32 17.33 -11.86
C TYR A 143 -6.01 17.72 -13.33
N THR A 144 -6.86 18.56 -13.92
CA THR A 144 -6.68 19.08 -15.29
C THR A 144 -5.48 20.02 -15.43
N ARG A 145 -4.98 20.57 -14.32
CA ARG A 145 -3.89 21.55 -14.28
C ARG A 145 -2.64 20.99 -13.62
N GLU A 146 -2.82 20.15 -12.61
CA GLU A 146 -1.74 19.61 -11.80
C GLU A 146 -2.12 18.28 -11.16
N ILE A 147 -1.13 17.43 -10.86
CA ILE A 147 -1.36 16.21 -10.11
C ILE A 147 -1.72 16.58 -8.67
N CYS A 148 -2.83 16.05 -8.18
CA CYS A 148 -3.31 16.30 -6.84
C CYS A 148 -3.86 15.01 -6.21
N ALA A 149 -3.75 14.93 -4.89
CA ALA A 149 -4.34 13.86 -4.09
C ALA A 149 -5.13 14.46 -2.92
N ARG A 150 -6.14 13.74 -2.43
CA ARG A 150 -6.88 14.17 -1.25
C ARG A 150 -6.01 14.07 0.01
N ALA A 151 -6.13 15.05 0.89
CA ALA A 151 -5.37 15.11 2.13
C ALA A 151 -5.71 13.95 3.09
N ASP A 152 -6.99 13.57 3.17
CA ASP A 152 -7.45 12.45 4.00
C ASP A 152 -6.91 11.09 3.53
N TRP A 153 -6.82 10.88 2.21
CA TRP A 153 -6.18 9.70 1.63
C TRP A 153 -4.71 9.59 2.04
N LEU A 154 -3.94 10.67 1.87
CA LEU A 154 -2.53 10.68 2.23
C LEU A 154 -2.34 10.53 3.75
N ARG A 155 -3.24 11.08 4.58
CA ARG A 155 -3.16 10.93 6.03
C ARG A 155 -3.30 9.46 6.45
N ILE A 156 -4.30 8.75 5.93
CA ILE A 156 -4.48 7.32 6.22
C ILE A 156 -3.27 6.53 5.73
N TRP A 157 -2.83 6.78 4.49
CA TRP A 157 -1.71 6.04 3.92
C TRP A 157 -0.40 6.24 4.70
N TYR A 158 -0.08 7.47 5.08
CA TYR A 158 1.14 7.75 5.82
C TYR A 158 1.10 7.31 7.28
N LYS A 159 -0.03 7.45 7.97
CA LYS A 159 -0.15 7.09 9.39
C LYS A 159 -0.41 5.61 9.63
N GLU A 160 -1.24 5.01 8.80
CA GLU A 160 -1.68 3.63 8.99
C GLU A 160 -0.94 2.67 8.08
N GLU A 161 -0.17 3.18 7.10
CA GLU A 161 0.51 2.36 6.09
C GLU A 161 -0.49 1.40 5.44
N ARG A 162 -1.64 1.97 5.04
CA ARG A 162 -2.83 1.28 4.55
C ARG A 162 -3.47 2.04 3.40
N PHE A 163 -4.11 1.33 2.47
CA PHE A 163 -4.88 1.98 1.41
C PHE A 163 -6.25 2.48 1.91
N PRO A 164 -6.66 3.72 1.60
CA PRO A 164 -7.90 4.34 2.09
C PRO A 164 -9.12 3.95 1.22
N LEU A 165 -9.37 2.64 1.10
CA LEU A 165 -10.43 2.07 0.25
C LEU A 165 -11.82 2.58 0.67
N GLU A 166 -12.05 2.73 1.97
CA GLU A 166 -13.29 3.23 2.55
C GLU A 166 -13.62 4.68 2.17
N LEU A 167 -12.61 5.44 1.75
CA LEU A 167 -12.77 6.82 1.24
C LEU A 167 -12.91 6.87 -0.28
N GLY A 168 -13.05 5.71 -0.93
CA GLY A 168 -13.21 5.58 -2.37
C GLY A 168 -11.92 5.65 -3.18
N TRP A 169 -10.75 5.46 -2.54
CA TRP A 169 -9.51 5.29 -3.29
C TRP A 169 -9.49 3.93 -3.98
N GLU A 170 -9.05 3.90 -5.23
CA GLU A 170 -8.89 2.68 -6.02
C GLU A 170 -7.57 2.73 -6.78
N ASN A 171 -6.87 1.61 -6.89
CA ASN A 171 -5.72 1.53 -7.77
C ASN A 171 -6.16 1.50 -9.23
N ARG A 172 -5.98 2.62 -9.94
CA ARG A 172 -6.38 2.79 -11.34
C ARG A 172 -5.25 2.56 -12.35
N ARG A 173 -4.17 1.86 -11.98
CA ARG A 173 -3.13 1.47 -12.96
C ARG A 173 -3.61 0.28 -13.79
N ASP A 174 -3.68 0.48 -15.10
CA ASP A 174 -4.00 -0.60 -16.04
C ASP A 174 -3.02 -1.76 -15.87
N GLY A 175 -3.54 -2.96 -15.65
CA GLY A 175 -2.76 -4.19 -15.44
C GLY A 175 -2.35 -4.50 -13.99
N TYR A 176 -2.52 -3.58 -13.04
CA TYR A 176 -2.22 -3.80 -11.62
C TYR A 176 -3.43 -3.47 -10.76
N LYS A 177 -4.34 -4.43 -10.63
CA LYS A 177 -5.50 -4.31 -9.74
C LYS A 177 -5.12 -4.80 -8.36
N ILE A 178 -4.85 -3.86 -7.45
CA ILE A 178 -5.00 -4.08 -6.00
C ILE A 178 -6.51 -4.10 -5.79
N ARG A 179 -7.10 -5.29 -5.62
CA ARG A 179 -8.50 -5.50 -5.26
C ARG A 179 -8.55 -6.03 -3.84
#